data_AF-A0A835ZHD3-F1
#
_entry.id   AF-A0A835ZHD3-F1
#
_cell.length_a   1.000
_cell.length_b   1.000
_cell.length_c   1.000
_cell.angle_alpha   90.00
_cell.angle_beta   90.00
_cell.angle_gamma   90.00
#
_symmetry.space_group_name_H-M   'P 1'
#
loop_
_entity.id
_entity.type
_entity.pdbx_description
1 polymer ?
#
loop_
_entity_poly.entity_id
_entity_poly.type
_entity_poly.pdbx_seq_one_letter_code
_entity_poly.pdbx_strand_id
1 'polypeptide(L)'
;MTTAVFAHPLCLDDTFPVKGGSSFCTDSTSETYGSCCHSAQALQQRLFLYDHHTLSAACAPYQAKVACAACNPFASHAYAAGVNGEVGYCKGFCNKYVKACAKDMQLPEDFCALHSSDSMYCYPYVESDATPSTTLEPFFKNLTLPSKLVGAFMRPDLRVWWFLDQSGKIFEVPHDPLATSMRLVLDITSRVNQGGGELGLLGLAFSPDFSTTKRFYINYVDNEMETVIARHVHNGHMRGTGNVEARLLQFHQPSENHNGGTLLFKPSDIEHPEGKDHYDLYISTGDGGGDDDPHRNGQSLTTNLGKILRLRISSDVSESGFSIPADNMRSNDGKLTLIYALGMRNPWKCTFDATTDLLYCGDVGQEAVEEFDIIYIGQNYGWSNYEGTHLLNGPDAILYNPVYEYCHSDTAACASVVGECIIGGYVYRGSLHSDTYGVSYIFADYMQESILRAFKEPGTGAWNAEPLVATTGWSISSLAEDRDRELYVIQYGVGANMYALPAKAT
;
A
#
# COMPACT_ATOMS: atom_id res chain seq x y z
N MET A 1 11.42 37.08 -16.06
CA MET A 1 12.52 36.11 -15.84
C MET A 1 11.97 34.75 -16.24
N THR A 2 12.66 34.06 -17.15
CA THR A 2 12.31 32.72 -17.62
C THR A 2 13.06 31.69 -16.78
N THR A 3 12.42 30.60 -16.43
CA THR A 3 13.01 29.50 -15.67
C THR A 3 13.03 28.25 -16.53
N ALA A 4 14.18 27.58 -16.60
CA ALA A 4 14.28 26.27 -17.25
C ALA A 4 13.62 25.24 -16.34
N VAL A 5 12.69 24.46 -16.90
CA VAL A 5 12.08 23.32 -16.22
C VAL A 5 12.66 22.06 -16.84
N PHE A 6 13.37 21.29 -16.02
CA PHE A 6 13.88 19.98 -16.38
C PHE A 6 12.86 18.95 -15.92
N ALA A 7 12.11 18.36 -16.85
CA ALA A 7 11.14 17.33 -16.53
C ALA A 7 11.17 16.25 -17.61
N HIS A 8 11.33 15.00 -17.19
CA HIS A 8 11.11 13.84 -18.03
C HIS A 8 9.72 13.30 -17.68
N PRO A 9 8.74 13.22 -18.61
CA PRO A 9 7.58 12.39 -18.36
C PRO A 9 8.09 10.96 -18.24
N LEU A 10 8.17 10.42 -17.02
CA LEU A 10 8.64 9.06 -16.75
C LEU A 10 7.63 7.98 -17.18
N CYS A 11 6.69 8.29 -18.07
CA CYS A 11 5.89 7.27 -18.74
C CYS A 11 6.72 6.67 -19.88
N LEU A 12 7.54 5.68 -19.54
CA LEU A 12 8.14 4.77 -20.53
C LEU A 12 7.23 3.56 -20.78
N ASP A 13 5.97 3.59 -20.36
CA ASP A 13 5.01 2.50 -20.56
C ASP A 13 3.97 2.80 -21.67
N ASP A 14 3.51 1.73 -22.26
CA ASP A 14 2.95 1.59 -23.60
C ASP A 14 1.45 1.97 -23.65
N THR A 15 0.90 2.46 -22.54
CA THR A 15 -0.54 2.38 -22.26
C THR A 15 -1.36 3.62 -22.64
N PHE A 16 -0.75 4.65 -23.26
CA PHE A 16 -1.51 5.79 -23.81
C PHE A 16 -1.25 6.01 -25.32
N PRO A 17 -2.31 6.06 -26.15
CA PRO A 17 -2.16 6.20 -27.59
C PRO A 17 -1.92 7.66 -27.96
N VAL A 18 -0.69 7.98 -28.37
CA VAL A 18 -0.40 9.23 -29.11
C VAL A 18 -1.00 9.11 -30.51
N LYS A 19 -2.27 9.45 -30.66
CA LYS A 19 -2.87 9.79 -31.95
C LYS A 19 -3.48 11.18 -31.86
N GLY A 20 -2.71 12.17 -32.30
CA GLY A 20 -3.18 13.55 -32.38
C GLY A 20 -2.14 14.51 -32.94
N GLY A 21 -2.14 14.68 -34.26
CA GLY A 21 -1.86 15.90 -35.03
C GLY A 21 -0.61 16.76 -34.79
N SER A 22 0.20 16.52 -33.76
CA SER A 22 1.51 17.14 -33.56
C SER A 22 2.56 16.23 -34.20
N SER A 23 3.61 16.80 -34.77
CA SER A 23 4.64 16.10 -35.57
C SER A 23 5.55 15.16 -34.76
N PHE A 24 5.02 14.52 -33.72
CA PHE A 24 5.66 13.45 -32.95
C PHE A 24 5.40 12.10 -33.65
N CYS A 25 6.41 11.65 -34.40
CA CYS A 25 6.46 10.41 -35.20
C CYS A 25 5.63 10.41 -36.50
N THR A 26 6.31 10.54 -37.64
CA THR A 26 5.71 10.56 -38.99
C THR A 26 5.71 9.21 -39.71
N ASP A 27 6.16 8.12 -39.08
CA ASP A 27 6.20 6.82 -39.74
C ASP A 27 4.93 6.01 -39.44
N SER A 28 4.00 6.01 -40.40
CA SER A 28 2.68 5.39 -40.29
C SER A 28 2.57 4.08 -41.09
N THR A 29 3.71 3.51 -41.51
CA THR A 29 3.75 2.37 -42.43
C THR A 29 4.70 1.26 -41.98
N SER A 30 4.38 0.55 -40.89
CA SER A 30 4.74 -0.88 -40.73
C SER A 30 4.03 -1.49 -39.52
N GLU A 31 3.81 -2.80 -39.57
CA GLU A 31 2.96 -3.67 -38.73
C GLU A 31 3.32 -3.76 -37.23
N THR A 32 3.99 -2.76 -36.66
CA THR A 32 4.33 -2.65 -35.24
C THR A 32 3.77 -1.33 -34.69
N TYR A 33 2.58 -1.39 -34.10
CA TYR A 33 2.02 -0.29 -33.34
C TYR A 33 2.96 0.06 -32.17
N GLY A 34 3.46 1.30 -32.11
CA GLY A 34 4.01 1.88 -30.86
C GLY A 34 5.52 2.07 -30.73
N SER A 35 6.37 1.59 -31.64
CA SER A 35 7.83 1.71 -31.47
C SER A 35 8.42 2.96 -32.14
N CYS A 36 8.66 4.04 -31.39
CA CYS A 36 9.33 5.26 -31.90
C CYS A 36 10.85 5.35 -31.63
N CYS A 37 11.54 4.28 -31.20
CA CYS A 37 12.99 4.35 -30.91
C CYS A 37 13.73 3.05 -31.32
N HIS A 38 14.70 3.16 -32.24
CA HIS A 38 15.56 2.03 -32.65
C HIS A 38 17.04 2.17 -32.21
N SER A 39 17.44 3.23 -31.49
CA SER A 39 18.81 3.33 -30.95
C SER A 39 18.96 4.27 -29.76
N ALA A 40 19.96 4.01 -28.91
CA ALA A 40 20.34 4.83 -27.76
C ALA A 40 20.72 6.28 -28.15
N GLN A 41 21.17 6.49 -29.40
CA GLN A 41 21.48 7.81 -29.94
C GLN A 41 20.23 8.67 -30.17
N ALA A 42 19.11 8.07 -30.58
CA ALA A 42 17.84 8.79 -30.75
C ALA A 42 17.23 9.22 -29.40
N LEU A 43 17.48 8.43 -28.34
CA LEU A 43 17.08 8.76 -26.97
C LEU A 43 17.91 9.94 -26.42
N GLN A 44 19.23 9.94 -26.62
CA GLN A 44 20.11 11.06 -26.24
C GLN A 44 19.78 12.38 -26.98
N GLN A 45 19.46 12.31 -28.28
CA GLN A 45 19.08 13.49 -29.05
C GLN A 45 17.73 14.08 -28.60
N ARG A 46 16.80 13.25 -28.11
CA ARG A 46 15.52 13.70 -27.53
C ARG A 46 15.67 14.28 -26.13
N LEU A 47 16.47 13.66 -25.26
CA LEU A 47 16.84 14.24 -23.96
C LEU A 47 17.43 15.64 -24.14
N PHE A 48 18.25 15.84 -25.18
CA PHE A 48 18.85 17.13 -25.53
C PHE A 48 17.85 18.18 -26.06
N LEU A 49 16.80 17.77 -26.79
CA LEU A 49 15.76 18.69 -27.31
C LEU A 49 14.72 19.08 -26.25
N TYR A 50 14.54 18.27 -25.19
CA TYR A 50 13.57 18.53 -24.11
C TYR A 50 14.16 19.35 -22.95
N ASP A 51 15.49 19.43 -22.87
CA ASP A 51 16.26 20.06 -21.78
C ASP A 51 16.09 21.60 -21.69
N HIS A 52 15.33 22.25 -22.59
CA HIS A 52 15.29 23.72 -22.71
C HIS A 52 13.91 24.30 -23.07
N HIS A 53 12.84 23.95 -22.34
CA HIS A 53 11.64 24.80 -22.35
C HIS A 53 11.85 26.02 -21.43
N THR A 54 12.06 27.18 -22.04
CA THR A 54 12.06 28.47 -21.32
C THR A 54 10.62 28.89 -21.07
N LEU A 55 10.08 28.48 -19.94
CA LEU A 55 8.75 28.88 -19.49
C LEU A 55 8.84 30.19 -18.70
N SER A 56 7.76 30.96 -18.69
CA SER A 56 7.66 32.08 -17.77
C SER A 56 7.70 31.56 -16.33
N ALA A 57 8.16 32.40 -15.40
CA ALA A 57 8.07 32.09 -13.96
C ALA A 57 6.63 31.78 -13.49
N ALA A 58 5.61 32.20 -14.24
CA ALA A 58 4.22 31.88 -13.96
C ALA A 58 3.83 30.46 -14.41
N CYS A 59 4.28 30.01 -15.59
CA CYS A 59 3.93 28.68 -16.11
C CYS A 59 4.84 27.56 -15.58
N ALA A 60 6.13 27.86 -15.35
CA ALA A 60 7.14 26.88 -14.97
C ALA A 60 6.71 25.98 -13.79
N PRO A 61 6.13 26.49 -12.68
CA PRO A 61 5.67 25.65 -11.57
C PRO A 61 4.53 24.69 -11.97
N TYR A 62 3.58 25.15 -12.79
CA TYR A 62 2.45 24.32 -13.22
C TYR A 62 2.89 23.23 -14.20
N GLN A 63 3.80 23.55 -15.12
CA GLN A 63 4.33 22.56 -16.06
C GLN A 63 5.20 21.52 -15.36
N ALA A 64 6.00 21.92 -14.38
CA ALA A 64 6.75 20.99 -13.54
C ALA A 64 5.80 20.01 -12.82
N LYS A 65 4.69 20.50 -12.24
CA LYS A 65 3.70 19.64 -11.57
C LYS A 65 3.07 18.61 -12.51
N VAL A 66 2.73 19.00 -13.74
CA VAL A 66 2.14 18.07 -14.74
C VAL A 66 3.18 17.11 -15.30
N ALA A 67 4.37 17.60 -15.63
CA ALA A 67 5.41 16.83 -16.31
C ALA A 67 6.22 15.90 -15.37
N CYS A 68 6.29 16.25 -14.08
CA CYS A 68 6.95 15.43 -13.05
C CYS A 68 5.96 14.57 -12.24
N ALA A 69 4.65 14.63 -12.51
CA ALA A 69 3.70 13.73 -11.88
C ALA A 69 3.96 12.29 -12.37
N ALA A 70 4.25 11.38 -11.44
CA ALA A 70 4.49 9.98 -11.73
C ALA A 70 3.29 9.36 -12.47
N CYS A 71 3.56 8.76 -13.64
CA CYS A 71 2.67 7.94 -14.47
C CYS A 71 1.17 8.23 -14.29
N ASN A 72 0.77 9.36 -14.86
CA ASN A 72 -0.56 9.91 -14.65
C ASN A 72 -1.36 9.98 -15.97
N PRO A 73 -2.57 9.39 -16.05
CA PRO A 73 -3.46 9.54 -17.21
C PRO A 73 -3.75 11.02 -17.56
N PHE A 74 -3.55 11.98 -16.65
CA PHE A 74 -3.72 13.41 -16.92
C PHE A 74 -2.53 14.09 -17.64
N ALA A 75 -1.34 13.47 -17.68
CA ALA A 75 -0.23 13.99 -18.50
C ALA A 75 -0.58 13.92 -20.00
N SER A 76 -1.38 12.93 -20.40
CA SER A 76 -1.90 12.80 -21.78
C SER A 76 -2.73 14.01 -22.23
N HIS A 77 -3.41 14.71 -21.30
CA HIS A 77 -4.20 15.91 -21.61
C HIS A 77 -3.35 17.12 -22.00
N ALA A 78 -2.17 17.29 -21.39
CA ALA A 78 -1.22 18.34 -21.78
C ALA A 78 -0.72 18.16 -23.22
N TYR A 79 -0.73 16.93 -23.72
CA TYR A 79 -0.23 16.56 -25.05
C TYR A 79 -1.32 16.03 -26.01
N ALA A 80 -2.61 16.17 -25.65
CA ALA A 80 -3.77 15.75 -26.44
C ALA A 80 -3.75 14.26 -26.92
N ALA A 81 -3.30 13.34 -26.07
CA ALA A 81 -3.24 11.90 -26.38
C ALA A 81 -4.47 11.14 -25.85
N GLY A 82 -5.39 10.74 -26.75
CA GLY A 82 -6.21 9.54 -26.58
C GLY A 82 -7.33 9.53 -25.52
N VAL A 83 -7.92 10.66 -25.15
CA VAL A 83 -8.86 10.71 -24.01
C VAL A 83 -10.29 10.31 -24.40
N ASN A 84 -10.77 9.17 -23.90
CA ASN A 84 -12.20 8.83 -23.84
C ASN A 84 -12.84 9.44 -22.57
N GLY A 85 -13.04 10.76 -22.55
CA GLY A 85 -14.10 11.48 -21.80
C GLY A 85 -14.31 11.32 -20.27
N GLU A 86 -13.65 10.40 -19.57
CA GLU A 86 -13.99 10.07 -18.16
C GLU A 86 -13.08 10.73 -17.10
N VAL A 87 -11.95 11.29 -17.52
CA VAL A 87 -10.86 11.74 -16.64
C VAL A 87 -10.29 13.02 -17.25
N GLY A 88 -10.16 14.13 -16.51
CA GLY A 88 -9.57 15.41 -16.98
C GLY A 88 -9.04 16.33 -15.86
N TYR A 89 -8.42 17.47 -16.19
CA TYR A 89 -7.99 18.43 -15.14
C TYR A 89 -9.17 18.90 -14.30
N CYS A 90 -9.00 19.01 -12.99
CA CYS A 90 -10.00 19.64 -12.13
C CYS A 90 -10.23 21.05 -12.64
N LYS A 91 -11.49 21.44 -12.79
CA LYS A 91 -11.86 22.74 -13.40
C LYS A 91 -11.10 23.92 -12.79
N GLY A 92 -10.89 23.91 -11.47
CA GLY A 92 -10.12 24.93 -10.76
C GLY A 92 -8.66 25.00 -11.19
N PHE A 93 -7.96 23.87 -11.23
CA PHE A 93 -6.57 23.80 -11.68
C PHE A 93 -6.45 24.06 -13.18
N CYS A 94 -7.33 23.49 -14.01
CA CYS A 94 -7.31 23.70 -15.45
C CYS A 94 -7.36 25.19 -15.79
N ASN A 95 -8.26 25.94 -15.15
CA ASN A 95 -8.37 27.39 -15.34
C ASN A 95 -7.09 28.12 -14.91
N LYS A 96 -6.45 27.72 -13.81
CA LYS A 96 -5.17 28.30 -13.35
C LYS A 96 -4.03 27.97 -14.33
N TYR A 97 -3.95 26.71 -14.77
CA TYR A 97 -2.96 26.22 -15.71
C TYR A 97 -3.07 26.96 -17.04
N VAL A 98 -4.26 27.03 -17.64
CA VAL A 98 -4.50 27.80 -18.88
C VAL A 98 -4.10 29.26 -18.69
N LYS A 99 -4.52 29.89 -17.58
CA LYS A 99 -4.19 31.28 -17.30
C LYS A 99 -2.67 31.51 -17.16
N ALA A 100 -1.95 30.56 -16.56
CA ALA A 100 -0.51 30.66 -16.35
C ALA A 100 0.30 30.34 -17.61
N CYS A 101 -0.13 29.34 -18.39
CA CYS A 101 0.66 28.72 -19.45
C CYS A 101 0.22 29.06 -20.88
N ALA A 102 -0.96 29.65 -21.12
CA ALA A 102 -1.45 29.94 -22.47
C ALA A 102 -0.55 30.86 -23.32
N LYS A 103 0.39 31.57 -22.69
CA LYS A 103 1.38 32.40 -23.41
C LYS A 103 2.66 31.64 -23.74
N ASP A 104 2.96 30.58 -23.01
CA ASP A 104 4.20 29.82 -23.11
C ASP A 104 3.98 28.50 -23.88
N MET A 105 2.74 28.04 -24.01
CA MET A 105 2.37 26.76 -24.63
C MET A 105 1.11 26.91 -25.51
N GLN A 106 1.06 26.15 -26.59
CA GLN A 106 -0.10 26.10 -27.49
C GLN A 106 -1.13 25.10 -26.93
N LEU A 107 -2.16 25.60 -26.26
CA LEU A 107 -3.23 24.80 -25.66
C LEU A 107 -4.46 24.73 -26.61
N PRO A 108 -5.16 23.58 -26.71
CA PRO A 108 -6.43 23.47 -27.44
C PRO A 108 -7.49 24.49 -26.96
N GLU A 109 -8.36 24.96 -27.86
CA GLU A 109 -9.45 25.90 -27.51
C GLU A 109 -10.43 25.33 -26.48
N ASP A 110 -10.54 24.01 -26.41
CA ASP A 110 -11.39 23.24 -25.50
C ASP A 110 -10.57 22.48 -24.43
N PHE A 111 -9.35 22.93 -24.12
CA PHE A 111 -8.44 22.27 -23.16
C PHE A 111 -9.09 21.98 -21.81
N CYS A 112 -9.98 22.87 -21.34
CA CYS A 112 -10.74 22.63 -20.12
C CYS A 112 -12.13 22.04 -20.36
N ALA A 113 -12.61 21.81 -21.58
CA ALA A 113 -13.95 21.24 -21.82
C ALA A 113 -14.04 19.73 -21.51
N LEU A 114 -12.90 19.01 -21.55
CA LEU A 114 -12.77 17.59 -21.22
C LEU A 114 -12.72 17.29 -19.70
N HIS A 115 -13.14 18.23 -18.85
CA HIS A 115 -13.03 18.10 -17.38
C HIS A 115 -14.18 17.30 -16.74
N SER A 116 -13.87 16.61 -15.64
CA SER A 116 -14.89 16.13 -14.69
C SER A 116 -15.22 17.22 -13.68
N SER A 117 -16.51 17.45 -13.40
CA SER A 117 -16.96 18.26 -12.26
C SER A 117 -16.97 17.46 -10.95
N ASP A 118 -16.88 16.14 -11.06
CA ASP A 118 -16.69 15.29 -9.90
C ASP A 118 -15.23 15.40 -9.50
N SER A 119 -15.00 16.00 -8.33
CA SER A 119 -13.65 16.10 -7.80
C SER A 119 -13.02 14.71 -7.82
N MET A 120 -13.76 13.62 -7.51
CA MET A 120 -13.30 12.21 -7.41
C MET A 120 -12.46 11.72 -8.60
N TYR A 121 -12.60 12.35 -9.77
CA TYR A 121 -12.04 11.87 -11.04
C TYR A 121 -11.27 12.95 -11.83
N CYS A 122 -10.66 13.93 -11.14
CA CYS A 122 -9.90 15.02 -11.80
C CYS A 122 -8.52 15.31 -11.18
N TYR A 123 -7.63 16.02 -11.91
CA TYR A 123 -6.26 16.36 -11.45
C TYR A 123 -5.88 17.85 -11.47
N PRO A 124 -4.95 18.27 -10.59
CA PRO A 124 -4.63 17.67 -9.32
C PRO A 124 -5.85 17.86 -8.41
N TYR A 125 -6.13 16.82 -7.63
CA TYR A 125 -7.33 16.79 -6.82
C TYR A 125 -7.34 17.92 -5.81
N VAL A 126 -6.21 18.15 -5.13
CA VAL A 126 -5.89 19.41 -4.44
C VAL A 126 -4.37 19.58 -4.46
N GLU A 127 -3.91 20.78 -4.84
CA GLU A 127 -2.55 21.24 -4.57
C GLU A 127 -2.52 21.74 -3.13
N SER A 128 -1.70 21.15 -2.26
CA SER A 128 -1.14 21.92 -1.17
C SER A 128 0.33 22.15 -1.48
N ASP A 129 0.73 23.42 -1.56
CA ASP A 129 2.09 23.81 -1.21
C ASP A 129 2.23 23.61 0.31
N ALA A 130 2.03 22.39 0.79
CA ALA A 130 2.15 22.07 2.19
C ALA A 130 3.64 22.16 2.51
N THR A 131 4.01 23.23 3.19
CA THR A 131 5.24 23.20 3.97
C THR A 131 5.19 21.94 4.84
N PRO A 132 6.20 21.06 4.75
CA PRO A 132 6.29 19.87 5.57
C PRO A 132 5.96 20.20 7.03
N SER A 133 4.87 19.63 7.55
CA SER A 133 4.48 19.87 8.94
C SER A 133 5.55 19.28 9.86
N THR A 134 5.89 19.97 10.94
CA THR A 134 6.78 19.43 11.97
C THR A 134 6.04 18.65 13.04
N THR A 135 4.71 18.51 12.91
CA THR A 135 3.85 17.77 13.85
C THR A 135 2.84 16.93 13.08
N LEU A 136 2.32 15.87 13.69
CA LEU A 136 1.22 15.10 13.11
C LEU A 136 -0.03 16.00 13.00
N GLU A 137 -0.44 16.29 11.77
CA GLU A 137 -1.66 17.04 11.47
C GLU A 137 -2.67 16.15 10.76
N PRO A 138 -3.97 16.29 11.05
CA PRO A 138 -5.00 15.55 10.34
C PRO A 138 -4.94 15.93 8.86
N PHE A 139 -4.82 14.91 8.01
CA PHE A 139 -4.85 15.06 6.57
C PHE A 139 -6.20 15.61 6.14
N PHE A 140 -7.31 15.00 6.60
CA PHE A 140 -8.65 15.49 6.29
C PHE A 140 -9.09 16.54 7.29
N LYS A 141 -9.31 17.77 6.82
CA LYS A 141 -9.67 18.92 7.66
C LYS A 141 -11.17 19.01 7.95
N ASN A 142 -11.99 18.49 7.03
CA ASN A 142 -13.46 18.63 7.06
C ASN A 142 -14.19 17.30 7.07
N LEU A 143 -13.48 16.19 7.28
CA LEU A 143 -14.02 14.84 7.29
C LEU A 143 -13.51 14.09 8.51
N THR A 144 -14.42 13.44 9.23
CA THR A 144 -14.10 12.46 10.26
C THR A 144 -14.31 11.07 9.68
N LEU A 145 -13.32 10.20 9.83
CA LEU A 145 -13.37 8.83 9.34
C LEU A 145 -14.11 7.91 10.34
N PRO A 146 -14.53 6.71 9.91
CA PRO A 146 -15.09 5.71 10.83
C PRO A 146 -14.14 5.41 12.00
N SER A 147 -14.68 5.08 13.18
CA SER A 147 -13.86 4.95 14.39
C SER A 147 -13.09 3.63 14.50
N LYS A 148 -13.38 2.64 13.65
CA LYS A 148 -12.74 1.31 13.69
C LYS A 148 -11.94 1.04 12.43
N LEU A 149 -11.16 2.02 11.99
CA LEU A 149 -10.29 1.83 10.83
C LEU A 149 -9.16 0.86 11.16
N VAL A 150 -8.96 -0.13 10.29
CA VAL A 150 -7.86 -1.10 10.40
C VAL A 150 -6.92 -1.03 9.20
N GLY A 151 -7.15 -0.10 8.26
CA GLY A 151 -6.25 0.15 7.14
C GLY A 151 -6.78 1.23 6.19
N ALA A 152 -5.87 1.80 5.41
CA ALA A 152 -6.16 2.68 4.30
C ALA A 152 -5.29 2.28 3.09
N PHE A 153 -5.91 2.15 1.92
CA PHE A 153 -5.28 1.60 0.74
C PHE A 153 -5.48 2.54 -0.44
N MET A 154 -4.39 3.03 -1.02
CA MET A 154 -4.45 3.84 -2.22
C MET A 154 -4.83 2.96 -3.42
N ARG A 155 -5.83 3.36 -4.19
CA ARG A 155 -6.18 2.64 -5.42
C ARG A 155 -5.02 2.67 -6.42
N PRO A 156 -4.75 1.56 -7.15
CA PRO A 156 -3.71 1.55 -8.18
C PRO A 156 -4.00 2.47 -9.37
N ASP A 157 -5.29 2.64 -9.70
CA ASP A 157 -5.76 3.34 -10.89
C ASP A 157 -6.13 4.82 -10.67
N LEU A 158 -6.38 5.24 -9.43
CA LEU A 158 -6.81 6.60 -9.08
C LEU A 158 -6.16 7.07 -7.76
N ARG A 159 -6.00 8.39 -7.58
CA ARG A 159 -5.55 9.00 -6.30
C ARG A 159 -6.69 9.09 -5.29
N VAL A 160 -7.17 7.92 -4.88
CA VAL A 160 -8.33 7.75 -4.03
C VAL A 160 -8.02 6.65 -3.00
N TRP A 161 -8.31 6.94 -1.74
CA TRP A 161 -8.15 6.03 -0.62
C TRP A 161 -9.37 5.15 -0.43
N TRP A 162 -9.14 3.86 -0.20
CA TRP A 162 -10.12 2.95 0.38
C TRP A 162 -9.79 2.71 1.86
N PHE A 163 -10.69 3.15 2.73
CA PHE A 163 -10.65 2.98 4.16
C PHE A 163 -11.38 1.72 4.56
N LEU A 164 -10.69 0.84 5.29
CA LEU A 164 -11.18 -0.44 5.75
C LEU A 164 -11.69 -0.30 7.19
N ASP A 165 -13.00 -0.36 7.38
CA ASP A 165 -13.62 -0.34 8.70
C ASP A 165 -13.90 -1.77 9.18
N GLN A 166 -13.45 -2.07 10.39
CA GLN A 166 -13.51 -3.38 11.03
C GLN A 166 -14.93 -3.96 11.06
N SER A 167 -15.98 -3.12 11.07
CA SER A 167 -17.38 -3.60 11.07
C SER A 167 -17.80 -4.30 9.78
N GLY A 168 -16.98 -4.29 8.74
CA GLY A 168 -17.30 -4.90 7.44
C GLY A 168 -17.65 -3.90 6.35
N LYS A 169 -17.16 -2.66 6.45
CA LYS A 169 -17.41 -1.62 5.44
C LYS A 169 -16.11 -1.14 4.82
N ILE A 170 -16.17 -0.85 3.51
CA ILE A 170 -15.11 -0.16 2.80
C ILE A 170 -15.65 1.18 2.34
N PHE A 171 -14.94 2.25 2.68
CA PHE A 171 -15.27 3.61 2.27
C PHE A 171 -14.21 4.15 1.33
N GLU A 172 -14.65 4.94 0.37
CA GLU A 172 -13.79 5.61 -0.58
C GLU A 172 -13.76 7.10 -0.29
N VAL A 173 -12.56 7.66 -0.18
CA VAL A 173 -12.33 9.08 0.02
C VAL A 173 -11.21 9.54 -0.91
N PRO A 174 -11.37 10.68 -1.58
CA PRO A 174 -10.31 11.20 -2.43
C PRO A 174 -9.07 11.58 -1.65
N HIS A 175 -7.91 11.55 -2.31
CA HIS A 175 -6.68 12.11 -1.73
C HIS A 175 -6.74 13.65 -1.76
N ASP A 176 -7.54 14.21 -0.84
CA ASP A 176 -7.82 15.64 -0.73
C ASP A 176 -8.00 16.04 0.74
N PRO A 177 -7.13 16.90 1.28
CA PRO A 177 -7.28 17.44 2.62
C PRO A 177 -8.61 18.16 2.89
N LEU A 178 -9.28 18.64 1.85
CA LEU A 178 -10.56 19.34 1.90
C LEU A 178 -11.77 18.46 1.62
N ALA A 179 -11.59 17.14 1.45
CA ALA A 179 -12.71 16.22 1.31
C ALA A 179 -13.71 16.40 2.46
N THR A 180 -15.00 16.41 2.13
CA THR A 180 -16.12 16.61 3.08
C THR A 180 -17.04 15.41 3.17
N SER A 181 -16.83 14.39 2.34
CA SER A 181 -17.67 13.20 2.30
C SER A 181 -16.89 11.97 1.87
N MET A 182 -17.45 10.81 2.21
CA MET A 182 -16.95 9.49 1.85
C MET A 182 -18.05 8.70 1.14
N ARG A 183 -17.66 7.75 0.28
CA ARG A 183 -18.58 6.88 -0.45
C ARG A 183 -18.46 5.44 0.02
N LEU A 184 -19.58 4.78 0.31
CA LEU A 184 -19.57 3.35 0.63
C LEU A 184 -19.29 2.50 -0.63
N VAL A 185 -18.26 1.66 -0.58
CA VAL A 185 -17.83 0.76 -1.67
C VAL A 185 -18.36 -0.65 -1.47
N LEU A 186 -18.28 -1.14 -0.23
CA LEU A 186 -18.69 -2.49 0.15
C LEU A 186 -19.29 -2.44 1.55
N ASP A 187 -20.36 -3.20 1.75
CA ASP A 187 -20.95 -3.45 3.07
C ASP A 187 -21.24 -4.95 3.19
N ILE A 188 -20.42 -5.62 4.01
CA ILE A 188 -20.55 -7.03 4.38
C ILE A 188 -20.77 -7.18 5.88
N THR A 189 -21.27 -6.13 6.56
CA THR A 189 -21.53 -6.14 8.01
C THR A 189 -22.32 -7.37 8.48
N SER A 190 -23.27 -7.84 7.67
CA SER A 190 -24.08 -9.04 7.95
C SER A 190 -23.30 -10.37 7.94
N ARG A 191 -22.10 -10.40 7.35
CA ARG A 191 -21.26 -11.60 7.19
C ARG A 191 -20.05 -11.59 8.11
N VAL A 192 -19.69 -10.42 8.63
CA VAL A 192 -18.50 -10.21 9.46
C VAL A 192 -18.87 -10.35 10.92
N ASN A 193 -18.05 -11.09 11.67
CA ASN A 193 -18.18 -11.13 13.12
C ASN A 193 -17.73 -9.80 13.73
N GLN A 194 -18.64 -9.15 14.44
CA GLN A 194 -18.42 -7.83 15.06
C GLN A 194 -18.27 -7.94 16.59
N GLY A 195 -17.91 -9.12 17.10
CA GLY A 195 -17.77 -9.42 18.54
C GLY A 195 -16.79 -8.52 19.30
N GLY A 196 -15.90 -7.82 18.59
CA GLY A 196 -14.88 -6.94 19.17
C GLY A 196 -13.49 -7.55 19.04
N GLY A 197 -12.53 -7.01 19.79
CA GLY A 197 -11.15 -7.47 19.74
C GLY A 197 -10.53 -7.34 18.35
N GLU A 198 -9.93 -8.41 17.87
CA GLU A 198 -9.24 -8.49 16.57
C GLU A 198 -10.12 -9.05 15.46
N LEU A 199 -11.37 -9.42 15.76
CA LEU A 199 -12.34 -9.88 14.77
C LEU A 199 -12.75 -8.75 13.83
N GLY A 200 -13.24 -9.11 12.65
CA GLY A 200 -13.86 -8.16 11.75
C GLY A 200 -13.40 -8.31 10.31
N LEU A 201 -13.50 -7.22 9.55
CA LEU A 201 -12.85 -7.06 8.25
C LEU A 201 -11.44 -6.51 8.48
N LEU A 202 -10.41 -7.25 8.07
CA LEU A 202 -9.03 -7.08 8.54
C LEU A 202 -8.01 -6.77 7.44
N GLY A 203 -8.27 -7.25 6.21
CA GLY A 203 -7.35 -7.10 5.09
C GLY A 203 -8.01 -6.66 3.80
N LEU A 204 -7.24 -5.94 2.98
CA LEU A 204 -7.59 -5.59 1.61
C LEU A 204 -6.34 -5.63 0.72
N ALA A 205 -6.47 -6.17 -0.48
CA ALA A 205 -5.46 -6.04 -1.52
C ALA A 205 -6.12 -5.80 -2.88
N PHE A 206 -5.59 -4.85 -3.65
CA PHE A 206 -5.94 -4.71 -5.06
C PHE A 206 -5.13 -5.72 -5.89
N SER A 207 -5.77 -6.38 -6.86
CA SER A 207 -5.05 -7.22 -7.82
C SER A 207 -4.04 -6.36 -8.61
N PRO A 208 -2.87 -6.90 -9.02
CA PRO A 208 -1.93 -6.16 -9.85
C PRO A 208 -2.55 -5.63 -11.16
N ASP A 209 -3.49 -6.37 -11.73
CA ASP A 209 -4.27 -6.01 -12.91
C ASP A 209 -5.56 -5.22 -12.59
N PHE A 210 -5.69 -4.62 -11.40
CA PHE A 210 -6.92 -3.95 -10.95
C PHE A 210 -7.40 -2.86 -11.91
N SER A 211 -6.50 -2.15 -12.60
CA SER A 211 -6.86 -1.12 -13.57
C SER A 211 -7.78 -1.67 -14.68
N THR A 212 -7.64 -2.94 -15.06
CA THR A 212 -8.41 -3.61 -16.11
C THR A 212 -9.47 -4.56 -15.55
N THR A 213 -9.11 -5.41 -14.58
CA THR A 213 -10.00 -6.47 -14.07
C THR A 213 -10.89 -6.00 -12.95
N LYS A 214 -10.52 -4.90 -12.28
CA LYS A 214 -11.16 -4.38 -11.09
C LYS A 214 -11.24 -5.41 -9.94
N ARG A 215 -10.40 -6.44 -9.96
CA ARG A 215 -10.37 -7.48 -8.92
C ARG A 215 -9.67 -6.99 -7.67
N PHE A 216 -10.32 -7.13 -6.52
CA PHE A 216 -9.71 -6.89 -5.22
C PHE A 216 -10.05 -8.04 -4.27
N TYR A 217 -9.31 -8.15 -3.19
CA TYR A 217 -9.41 -9.23 -2.22
C TYR A 217 -9.60 -8.64 -0.84
N ILE A 218 -10.39 -9.34 -0.02
CA ILE A 218 -10.60 -8.99 1.38
C ILE A 218 -10.33 -10.19 2.28
N ASN A 219 -9.92 -9.91 3.50
CA ASN A 219 -9.76 -10.88 4.57
C ASN A 219 -10.66 -10.46 5.74
N TYR A 220 -11.57 -11.33 6.18
CA TYR A 220 -12.41 -11.07 7.34
C TYR A 220 -12.69 -12.35 8.12
N VAL A 221 -13.06 -12.21 9.39
CA VAL A 221 -13.59 -13.32 10.20
C VAL A 221 -15.11 -13.30 10.14
N ASP A 222 -15.74 -14.41 9.73
CA ASP A 222 -17.20 -14.53 9.62
C ASP A 222 -17.86 -14.94 10.95
N ASN A 223 -19.20 -14.90 10.97
CA ASN A 223 -19.99 -15.20 12.18
C ASN A 223 -19.80 -16.63 12.69
N GLU A 224 -19.26 -17.52 11.87
CA GLU A 224 -18.93 -18.91 12.20
C GLU A 224 -17.50 -19.08 12.72
N MET A 225 -16.79 -17.97 13.00
CA MET A 225 -15.39 -17.95 13.42
C MET A 225 -14.44 -18.54 12.37
N GLU A 226 -14.70 -18.26 11.10
CA GLU A 226 -13.83 -18.66 10.01
C GLU A 226 -13.13 -17.43 9.43
N THR A 227 -11.81 -17.48 9.26
CA THR A 227 -11.11 -16.55 8.38
C THR A 227 -11.52 -16.84 6.95
N VAL A 228 -11.98 -15.82 6.24
CA VAL A 228 -12.42 -15.89 4.84
C VAL A 228 -11.58 -14.95 4.00
N ILE A 229 -10.89 -15.50 3.00
CA ILE A 229 -10.27 -14.73 1.93
C ILE A 229 -11.22 -14.74 0.75
N ALA A 230 -11.75 -13.57 0.40
CA ALA A 230 -12.72 -13.42 -0.66
C ALA A 230 -12.24 -12.48 -1.76
N ARG A 231 -12.49 -12.86 -3.01
CA ARG A 231 -12.29 -12.04 -4.19
C ARG A 231 -13.57 -11.32 -4.55
N HIS A 232 -13.44 -10.05 -4.92
CA HIS A 232 -14.51 -9.22 -5.45
C HIS A 232 -14.09 -8.56 -6.76
N VAL A 233 -15.08 -8.18 -7.57
CA VAL A 233 -14.89 -7.34 -8.76
C VAL A 233 -15.59 -6.02 -8.54
N HIS A 234 -14.84 -4.92 -8.61
CA HIS A 234 -15.37 -3.57 -8.49
C HIS A 234 -16.03 -3.13 -9.81
N ASN A 235 -17.36 -3.13 -9.86
CA ASN A 235 -18.13 -2.93 -11.09
C ASN A 235 -18.33 -1.46 -11.52
N GLY A 236 -17.51 -0.52 -11.04
CA GLY A 236 -17.54 0.90 -11.41
C GLY A 236 -18.82 1.68 -11.06
N HIS A 237 -19.89 1.00 -10.63
CA HIS A 237 -21.16 1.62 -10.31
C HIS A 237 -21.11 2.26 -8.93
N MET A 238 -21.25 3.59 -8.94
CA MET A 238 -21.22 4.48 -7.78
C MET A 238 -22.44 4.35 -6.85
N ARG A 239 -23.29 3.32 -7.06
CA ARG A 239 -24.50 3.03 -6.28
C ARG A 239 -24.78 1.52 -6.32
N GLY A 240 -24.72 0.86 -5.17
CA GLY A 240 -25.39 -0.41 -4.90
C GLY A 240 -24.63 -1.69 -5.28
N THR A 241 -24.10 -2.37 -4.26
CA THR A 241 -24.00 -3.84 -4.07
C THR A 241 -23.65 -4.75 -5.27
N GLY A 242 -22.94 -4.26 -6.28
CA GLY A 242 -22.58 -5.04 -7.46
C GLY A 242 -21.39 -5.99 -7.29
N ASN A 243 -20.73 -6.03 -6.13
CA ASN A 243 -19.52 -6.83 -5.94
C ASN A 243 -19.91 -8.32 -5.85
N VAL A 244 -19.57 -9.10 -6.88
CA VAL A 244 -19.69 -10.57 -6.84
C VAL A 244 -18.57 -11.09 -5.95
N GLU A 245 -18.92 -11.77 -4.86
CA GLU A 245 -17.98 -12.42 -3.95
C GLU A 245 -17.67 -13.84 -4.42
N ALA A 246 -16.38 -14.19 -4.48
CA ALA A 246 -15.91 -15.56 -4.57
C ALA A 246 -14.99 -15.85 -3.37
N ARG A 247 -15.43 -16.72 -2.45
CA ARG A 247 -14.59 -17.19 -1.34
C ARG A 247 -13.50 -18.10 -1.89
N LEU A 248 -12.24 -17.69 -1.72
CA LEU A 248 -11.07 -18.42 -2.20
C LEU A 248 -10.57 -19.40 -1.16
N LEU A 249 -10.41 -18.94 0.08
CA LEU A 249 -9.87 -19.71 1.19
C LEU A 249 -10.72 -19.48 2.43
N GLN A 250 -10.96 -20.55 3.20
CA GLN A 250 -11.67 -20.50 4.46
C GLN A 250 -11.02 -21.47 5.46
N PHE A 251 -10.81 -21.04 6.70
CA PHE A 251 -10.33 -21.88 7.80
C PHE A 251 -10.70 -21.33 9.18
N HIS A 252 -10.85 -22.24 10.14
CA HIS A 252 -11.34 -21.94 11.48
C HIS A 252 -10.35 -21.13 12.33
N GLN A 253 -10.86 -20.14 13.06
CA GLN A 253 -10.19 -19.39 14.11
C GLN A 253 -10.62 -19.93 15.49
N PRO A 254 -9.71 -20.50 16.29
CA PRO A 254 -10.07 -21.07 17.58
C PRO A 254 -10.40 -20.01 18.65
N SER A 255 -9.95 -18.76 18.47
CA SER A 255 -10.19 -17.64 19.39
C SER A 255 -10.49 -16.32 18.66
N GLU A 256 -10.95 -15.33 19.43
CA GLU A 256 -11.31 -13.98 18.95
C GLU A 256 -10.12 -13.03 18.75
N ASN A 257 -8.90 -13.51 19.01
CA ASN A 257 -7.64 -12.79 18.88
C ASN A 257 -6.61 -13.60 18.08
N HIS A 258 -5.53 -12.92 17.71
CA HIS A 258 -4.45 -13.38 16.84
C HIS A 258 -4.97 -13.86 15.47
N ASN A 259 -5.80 -13.03 14.84
CA ASN A 259 -6.39 -13.38 13.54
C ASN A 259 -5.47 -12.99 12.37
N GLY A 260 -4.42 -12.20 12.60
CA GLY A 260 -3.63 -11.58 11.54
C GLY A 260 -4.53 -10.72 10.64
N GLY A 261 -4.36 -10.80 9.32
CA GLY A 261 -5.34 -10.20 8.42
C GLY A 261 -4.79 -9.64 7.13
N THR A 262 -3.48 -9.38 7.05
CA THR A 262 -2.90 -8.63 5.94
C THR A 262 -2.97 -9.41 4.63
N LEU A 263 -3.28 -8.72 3.53
CA LEU A 263 -3.28 -9.24 2.17
C LEU A 263 -2.35 -8.40 1.30
N LEU A 264 -1.49 -9.04 0.50
CA LEU A 264 -0.49 -8.34 -0.31
C LEU A 264 -0.24 -9.01 -1.65
N PHE A 265 -0.02 -8.20 -2.68
CA PHE A 265 0.71 -8.58 -3.88
C PHE A 265 2.05 -7.86 -3.89
N LYS A 266 3.03 -8.41 -4.60
CA LYS A 266 4.33 -7.75 -4.73
C LYS A 266 4.20 -6.42 -5.50
N PRO A 267 4.89 -5.36 -5.05
CA PRO A 267 5.00 -4.10 -5.77
C PRO A 267 5.42 -4.28 -7.23
N SER A 268 6.41 -5.13 -7.52
CA SER A 268 6.83 -5.40 -8.90
C SER A 268 5.76 -6.08 -9.77
N ASP A 269 4.80 -6.80 -9.17
CA ASP A 269 3.63 -7.29 -9.90
C ASP A 269 2.68 -6.15 -10.23
N ILE A 270 2.45 -5.23 -9.28
CA ILE A 270 1.54 -4.08 -9.43
C ILE A 270 2.10 -3.04 -10.42
N GLU A 271 3.41 -2.77 -10.38
CA GLU A 271 4.07 -1.80 -11.28
C GLU A 271 4.22 -2.35 -12.70
N HIS A 272 4.38 -3.67 -12.85
CA HIS A 272 4.54 -4.34 -14.15
C HIS A 272 3.61 -5.56 -14.25
N PRO A 273 2.29 -5.35 -14.39
CA PRO A 273 1.31 -6.43 -14.40
C PRO A 273 1.20 -7.12 -15.77
N GLU A 274 1.69 -6.49 -16.85
CA GLU A 274 1.50 -6.95 -18.22
C GLU A 274 2.22 -8.26 -18.55
N GLY A 275 1.58 -9.10 -19.36
CA GLY A 275 2.16 -10.37 -19.84
C GLY A 275 2.27 -11.46 -18.78
N LYS A 276 1.87 -11.21 -17.52
CA LYS A 276 1.83 -12.20 -16.45
C LYS A 276 0.54 -13.02 -16.55
N ASP A 277 0.68 -14.34 -16.49
CA ASP A 277 -0.43 -15.29 -16.47
C ASP A 277 -0.99 -15.49 -15.05
N HIS A 278 -0.22 -15.14 -14.01
CA HIS A 278 -0.61 -15.22 -12.62
C HIS A 278 0.08 -14.19 -11.74
N TYR A 279 -0.45 -14.01 -10.52
CA TYR A 279 0.13 -13.23 -9.44
C TYR A 279 0.09 -14.04 -8.14
N ASP A 280 1.05 -13.84 -7.25
CA ASP A 280 1.06 -14.52 -5.95
C ASP A 280 0.48 -13.58 -4.86
N LEU A 281 -0.62 -14.00 -4.22
CA LEU A 281 -1.27 -13.33 -3.09
C LEU A 281 -0.71 -13.86 -1.77
N TYR A 282 -0.16 -12.97 -0.96
CA TYR A 282 0.39 -13.26 0.36
C TYR A 282 -0.63 -12.90 1.45
N ILE A 283 -0.74 -13.73 2.48
CA ILE A 283 -1.74 -13.60 3.55
C ILE A 283 -1.05 -13.78 4.90
N SER A 284 -1.17 -12.83 5.82
CA SER A 284 -0.72 -12.99 7.20
C SER A 284 -1.81 -13.62 8.06
N THR A 285 -1.45 -14.64 8.85
CA THR A 285 -2.37 -15.32 9.75
C THR A 285 -1.71 -15.51 11.12
N GLY A 286 -2.39 -15.07 12.17
CA GLY A 286 -1.95 -15.36 13.53
C GLY A 286 -2.23 -16.81 13.93
N ASP A 287 -1.69 -17.22 15.07
CA ASP A 287 -1.75 -18.58 15.61
C ASP A 287 -3.16 -18.99 16.08
N GLY A 288 -4.12 -18.07 16.08
CA GLY A 288 -5.49 -18.31 16.51
C GLY A 288 -5.74 -18.10 18.00
N GLY A 289 -4.79 -17.50 18.71
CA GLY A 289 -5.03 -16.93 20.03
C GLY A 289 -4.78 -17.88 21.20
N GLY A 290 -4.88 -17.29 22.38
CA GLY A 290 -4.53 -17.91 23.65
C GLY A 290 -3.05 -17.82 23.99
N ASP A 291 -2.75 -17.91 25.28
CA ASP A 291 -1.37 -17.85 25.77
C ASP A 291 -0.61 -19.11 25.32
N ASP A 292 0.66 -18.91 24.97
CA ASP A 292 1.64 -19.95 24.73
C ASP A 292 1.34 -20.87 23.53
N ASP A 293 0.46 -20.42 22.61
CA ASP A 293 -0.05 -21.17 21.46
C ASP A 293 -0.55 -22.56 21.87
N PRO A 294 -1.74 -22.63 22.50
CA PRO A 294 -2.24 -23.87 23.12
C PRO A 294 -2.47 -24.99 22.09
N HIS A 295 -2.58 -24.64 20.81
CA HIS A 295 -2.78 -25.56 19.70
C HIS A 295 -1.49 -25.91 18.94
N ARG A 296 -0.35 -25.30 19.30
CA ARG A 296 0.94 -25.43 18.61
C ARG A 296 0.83 -25.11 17.12
N ASN A 297 -0.03 -24.16 16.79
CA ASN A 297 -0.29 -23.73 15.42
C ASN A 297 0.96 -23.12 14.79
N GLY A 298 1.72 -22.29 15.49
CA GLY A 298 2.91 -21.59 14.98
C GLY A 298 3.91 -22.54 14.31
N GLN A 299 4.18 -23.69 14.95
CA GLN A 299 5.12 -24.72 14.47
C GLN A 299 4.48 -25.81 13.59
N SER A 300 3.15 -25.88 13.51
CA SER A 300 2.46 -26.92 12.76
C SER A 300 2.36 -26.62 11.26
N LEU A 301 2.74 -27.59 10.42
CA LEU A 301 2.59 -27.54 8.96
C LEU A 301 1.21 -28.04 8.48
N THR A 302 0.32 -28.46 9.38
CA THR A 302 -0.99 -29.01 9.04
C THR A 302 -2.14 -28.02 9.24
N THR A 303 -1.81 -26.77 9.55
CA THR A 303 -2.75 -25.67 9.80
C THR A 303 -2.35 -24.44 8.98
N ASN A 304 -3.32 -23.55 8.77
CA ASN A 304 -3.12 -22.25 8.13
C ASN A 304 -2.84 -21.13 9.15
N LEU A 305 -2.84 -21.44 10.45
CA LEU A 305 -2.66 -20.48 11.56
C LEU A 305 -1.18 -20.33 11.94
N GLY A 306 -0.76 -19.11 12.28
CA GLY A 306 0.62 -18.76 12.67
C GLY A 306 1.58 -18.82 11.50
N LYS A 307 1.18 -18.25 10.34
CA LYS A 307 1.85 -18.39 9.05
C LYS A 307 1.86 -17.08 8.26
N ILE A 308 2.77 -17.02 7.30
CA ILE A 308 2.53 -16.28 6.05
C ILE A 308 2.14 -17.32 5.00
N LEU A 309 0.93 -17.19 4.46
CA LEU A 309 0.43 -18.04 3.37
C LEU A 309 0.68 -17.37 2.02
N ARG A 310 0.73 -18.18 0.95
CA ARG A 310 0.87 -17.72 -0.42
C ARG A 310 0.02 -18.54 -1.38
N LEU A 311 -0.89 -17.87 -2.07
CA LEU A 311 -1.76 -18.41 -3.11
C LEU A 311 -1.32 -17.91 -4.47
N ARG A 312 -1.43 -18.73 -5.50
CA ARG A 312 -1.25 -18.29 -6.90
C ARG A 312 -2.60 -18.03 -7.55
N ILE A 313 -2.79 -16.78 -7.95
CA ILE A 313 -4.03 -16.26 -8.52
C ILE A 313 -3.84 -16.10 -10.04
N SER A 314 -4.70 -16.73 -10.83
CA SER A 314 -4.68 -16.55 -12.29
C SER A 314 -5.03 -15.12 -12.68
N SER A 315 -4.34 -14.60 -13.70
CA SER A 315 -4.70 -13.36 -14.40
C SER A 315 -6.00 -13.52 -15.20
N ASP A 316 -6.36 -14.76 -15.60
CA ASP A 316 -7.61 -15.05 -16.28
C ASP A 316 -8.79 -14.89 -15.32
N VAL A 317 -9.61 -13.88 -15.58
CA VAL A 317 -10.80 -13.56 -14.77
C VAL A 317 -11.89 -14.64 -14.81
N SER A 318 -11.85 -15.55 -15.78
CA SER A 318 -12.75 -16.70 -15.85
C SER A 318 -12.41 -17.79 -14.83
N GLU A 319 -11.17 -17.82 -14.33
CA GLU A 319 -10.77 -18.75 -13.29
C GLU A 319 -11.25 -18.26 -11.91
N SER A 320 -11.97 -19.12 -11.19
CA SER A 320 -12.60 -18.78 -9.92
C SER A 320 -11.78 -19.12 -8.67
N GLY A 321 -10.71 -19.91 -8.83
CA GLY A 321 -9.92 -20.44 -7.72
C GLY A 321 -8.51 -19.88 -7.63
N PHE A 322 -7.65 -20.65 -6.96
CA PHE A 322 -6.22 -20.42 -6.86
C PHE A 322 -5.47 -21.74 -7.08
N SER A 323 -4.17 -21.66 -7.34
CA SER A 323 -3.25 -22.80 -7.30
C SER A 323 -2.20 -22.61 -6.21
N ILE A 324 -1.52 -23.68 -5.80
CA ILE A 324 -0.47 -23.62 -4.79
C ILE A 324 0.89 -23.51 -5.50
N PRO A 325 1.69 -22.45 -5.24
CA PRO A 325 3.04 -22.36 -5.76
C PRO A 325 3.89 -23.59 -5.40
N ALA A 326 4.66 -24.10 -6.36
CA ALA A 326 5.40 -25.36 -6.22
C ALA A 326 6.57 -25.29 -5.23
N ASP A 327 7.03 -24.08 -4.93
CA ASP A 327 8.10 -23.75 -4.00
C ASP A 327 7.59 -23.42 -2.58
N ASN A 328 6.28 -23.43 -2.34
CA ASN A 328 5.74 -23.40 -0.99
C ASN A 328 6.19 -24.63 -0.19
N MET A 329 6.12 -24.51 1.14
CA MET A 329 6.52 -25.56 2.06
C MET A 329 5.66 -26.83 1.87
N ARG A 330 6.21 -27.95 2.33
CA ARG A 330 5.54 -29.24 2.31
C ARG A 330 5.31 -29.73 3.72
N SER A 331 4.16 -30.36 3.96
CA SER A 331 3.89 -31.09 5.19
C SER A 331 4.83 -32.29 5.34
N ASN A 332 4.84 -32.91 6.52
CA ASN A 332 5.69 -34.07 6.83
C ASN A 332 5.43 -35.29 5.92
N ASP A 333 4.23 -35.42 5.35
CA ASP A 333 3.87 -36.45 4.36
C ASP A 333 4.17 -36.02 2.90
N GLY A 334 4.85 -34.89 2.71
CA GLY A 334 5.34 -34.40 1.42
C GLY A 334 4.33 -33.63 0.57
N LYS A 335 3.11 -33.38 1.06
CA LYS A 335 2.10 -32.60 0.33
C LYS A 335 2.42 -31.12 0.34
N LEU A 336 2.16 -30.44 -0.77
CA LEU A 336 2.26 -28.98 -0.84
C LEU A 336 1.26 -28.34 0.11
N THR A 337 1.69 -27.31 0.82
CA THR A 337 0.85 -26.50 1.70
C THR A 337 0.75 -25.08 1.17
N LEU A 338 -0.14 -24.28 1.76
CA LEU A 338 -0.23 -22.84 1.46
C LEU A 338 0.90 -22.03 2.12
N ILE A 339 1.76 -22.67 2.90
CA ILE A 339 2.71 -22.01 3.79
C ILE A 339 3.90 -21.50 2.98
N TYR A 340 4.08 -20.18 3.01
CA TYR A 340 5.28 -19.50 2.53
C TYR A 340 6.35 -19.43 3.62
N ALA A 341 5.93 -19.10 4.85
CA ALA A 341 6.75 -19.11 6.05
C ALA A 341 5.90 -19.49 7.27
N LEU A 342 6.52 -20.02 8.32
CA LEU A 342 5.85 -20.41 9.57
C LEU A 342 6.50 -19.79 10.80
N GLY A 343 5.90 -20.03 11.96
CA GLY A 343 6.42 -19.57 13.24
C GLY A 343 6.05 -18.13 13.56
N MET A 344 4.86 -17.69 13.14
CA MET A 344 4.32 -16.36 13.47
C MET A 344 3.33 -16.45 14.63
N ARG A 345 3.27 -15.41 15.46
CA ARG A 345 2.28 -15.28 16.55
C ARG A 345 1.02 -14.55 16.10
N ASN A 346 1.14 -13.25 15.87
CA ASN A 346 0.10 -12.38 15.35
C ASN A 346 0.69 -11.31 14.41
N PRO A 347 1.04 -11.69 13.16
CA PRO A 347 1.63 -10.78 12.19
C PRO A 347 0.59 -9.75 11.72
N TRP A 348 0.51 -8.61 12.44
CA TRP A 348 -0.58 -7.64 12.36
C TRP A 348 -0.59 -6.89 11.02
N LYS A 349 0.47 -6.12 10.73
CA LYS A 349 0.71 -5.57 9.38
C LYS A 349 2.02 -6.07 8.80
N CYS A 350 1.89 -6.50 7.56
CA CYS A 350 3.00 -6.79 6.68
C CYS A 350 2.98 -5.85 5.47
N THR A 351 4.14 -5.50 4.96
CA THR A 351 4.27 -4.68 3.74
C THR A 351 5.46 -5.15 2.92
N PHE A 352 5.34 -5.07 1.60
CA PHE A 352 6.50 -5.21 0.74
C PHE A 352 7.20 -3.86 0.62
N ASP A 353 8.52 -3.84 0.73
CA ASP A 353 9.30 -2.70 0.30
C ASP A 353 9.12 -2.50 -1.21
N ALA A 354 8.56 -1.35 -1.57
CA ALA A 354 8.23 -0.96 -2.94
C ALA A 354 9.38 -1.10 -3.94
N THR A 355 10.64 -1.04 -3.48
CA THR A 355 11.81 -1.10 -4.36
C THR A 355 12.46 -2.48 -4.41
N THR A 356 12.35 -3.29 -3.35
CA THR A 356 13.12 -4.54 -3.22
C THR A 356 12.27 -5.80 -3.21
N ASP A 357 10.94 -5.67 -3.10
CA ASP A 357 10.00 -6.77 -2.85
C ASP A 357 10.33 -7.61 -1.61
N LEU A 358 11.12 -7.07 -0.68
CA LEU A 358 11.32 -7.70 0.63
C LEU A 358 10.05 -7.52 1.45
N LEU A 359 9.53 -8.61 2.00
CA LEU A 359 8.33 -8.64 2.82
C LEU A 359 8.71 -8.35 4.27
N TYR A 360 8.27 -7.23 4.82
CA TYR A 360 8.40 -6.89 6.24
C TYR A 360 7.10 -7.22 6.96
N CYS A 361 7.18 -7.73 8.19
CA CYS A 361 6.01 -7.99 9.04
C CYS A 361 6.32 -7.57 10.47
N GLY A 362 5.42 -6.79 11.10
CA GLY A 362 5.43 -6.67 12.56
C GLY A 362 4.64 -7.83 13.16
N ASP A 363 5.25 -8.56 14.09
CA ASP A 363 4.64 -9.71 14.78
C ASP A 363 4.45 -9.37 16.26
N VAL A 364 3.19 -9.32 16.71
CA VAL A 364 2.87 -8.91 18.08
C VAL A 364 3.29 -9.99 19.05
N GLY A 365 4.11 -9.60 20.02
CA GLY A 365 4.62 -10.44 21.11
C GLY A 365 3.58 -10.82 22.15
N GLN A 366 3.95 -11.71 23.08
CA GLN A 366 3.08 -12.11 24.17
C GLN A 366 3.31 -11.28 25.43
N GLU A 367 4.42 -11.52 26.13
CA GLU A 367 4.70 -10.96 27.46
C GLU A 367 6.03 -10.20 27.53
N ALA A 368 6.95 -10.48 26.62
CA ALA A 368 8.34 -10.06 26.78
C ALA A 368 8.82 -9.18 25.65
N VAL A 369 8.55 -9.56 24.40
CA VAL A 369 9.26 -9.02 23.24
C VAL A 369 8.33 -8.81 22.07
N GLU A 370 8.37 -7.60 21.52
CA GLU A 370 7.81 -7.26 20.22
C GLU A 370 8.89 -7.37 19.13
N GLU A 371 8.51 -7.77 17.92
CA GLU A 371 9.47 -7.96 16.84
C GLU A 371 8.96 -7.53 15.46
N PHE A 372 9.90 -7.27 14.55
CA PHE A 372 9.59 -7.31 13.14
C PHE A 372 10.61 -8.12 12.36
N ASP A 373 10.12 -8.71 11.28
CA ASP A 373 10.84 -9.67 10.47
C ASP A 373 10.91 -9.23 9.02
N ILE A 374 11.94 -9.71 8.31
CA ILE A 374 11.90 -9.82 6.86
C ILE A 374 11.61 -11.29 6.51
N ILE A 375 10.49 -11.51 5.82
CA ILE A 375 9.92 -12.83 5.56
C ILE A 375 10.54 -13.45 4.30
N TYR A 376 11.18 -14.60 4.48
CA TYR A 376 11.75 -15.40 3.40
C TYR A 376 11.03 -16.74 3.28
N ILE A 377 10.97 -17.24 2.04
CA ILE A 377 10.35 -18.53 1.75
C ILE A 377 11.01 -19.68 2.54
N GLY A 378 10.17 -20.54 3.10
CA GLY A 378 10.59 -21.76 3.78
C GLY A 378 11.21 -21.55 5.16
N GLN A 379 11.24 -20.32 5.68
CA GLN A 379 11.81 -20.02 6.99
C GLN A 379 10.80 -20.22 8.12
N ASN A 380 11.34 -20.49 9.31
CA ASN A 380 10.62 -20.64 10.56
C ASN A 380 11.05 -19.52 11.52
N TYR A 381 10.09 -18.69 11.93
CA TYR A 381 10.30 -17.50 12.76
C TYR A 381 10.17 -17.79 14.27
N GLY A 382 10.02 -19.06 14.64
CA GLY A 382 10.26 -19.52 16.01
C GLY A 382 9.00 -19.66 16.87
N TRP A 383 7.95 -18.86 16.66
CA TRP A 383 6.75 -18.95 17.50
C TRP A 383 6.06 -20.32 17.40
N SER A 384 5.67 -20.98 18.50
CA SER A 384 5.76 -20.56 19.90
C SER A 384 6.94 -21.14 20.67
N ASN A 385 7.89 -21.82 20.01
CA ASN A 385 9.08 -22.30 20.69
C ASN A 385 9.92 -21.12 21.22
N TYR A 386 9.88 -19.99 20.51
CA TYR A 386 10.55 -18.75 20.85
C TYR A 386 9.58 -17.57 20.81
N GLU A 387 9.88 -16.56 21.62
CA GLU A 387 9.32 -15.19 21.55
C GLU A 387 10.52 -14.27 21.31
N GLY A 388 10.60 -13.66 20.13
CA GLY A 388 11.86 -13.05 19.69
C GLY A 388 12.98 -14.08 19.60
N THR A 389 14.15 -13.71 20.11
CA THR A 389 15.30 -14.61 20.24
C THR A 389 15.30 -15.43 21.54
N HIS A 390 14.23 -15.36 22.33
CA HIS A 390 14.15 -15.98 23.66
C HIS A 390 13.38 -17.29 23.64
N LEU A 391 13.99 -18.37 24.15
CA LEU A 391 13.33 -19.67 24.27
C LEU A 391 12.14 -19.56 25.25
N LEU A 392 10.95 -19.93 24.77
CA LEU A 392 9.70 -19.87 25.53
C LEU A 392 9.29 -21.26 26.04
N ASN A 393 8.62 -22.05 25.19
CA ASN A 393 7.94 -23.27 25.65
C ASN A 393 8.10 -24.47 24.68
N GLY A 394 9.20 -24.51 23.93
CA GLY A 394 9.47 -25.55 22.95
C GLY A 394 10.88 -26.13 23.02
N PRO A 395 11.20 -27.10 22.17
CA PRO A 395 12.58 -27.50 21.96
C PRO A 395 13.36 -26.36 21.29
N ASP A 396 14.62 -26.22 21.69
CA ASP A 396 15.58 -25.38 20.97
C ASP A 396 15.66 -25.83 19.50
N ALA A 397 15.56 -24.87 18.58
CA ALA A 397 15.45 -25.11 17.15
C ALA A 397 16.22 -24.04 16.37
N ILE A 398 16.68 -24.42 15.16
CA ILE A 398 17.22 -23.44 14.22
C ILE A 398 16.04 -22.63 13.69
N LEU A 399 16.01 -21.35 14.04
CA LEU A 399 15.03 -20.38 13.59
C LEU A 399 15.69 -19.29 12.74
N TYR A 400 14.86 -18.54 12.03
CA TYR A 400 15.25 -17.33 11.34
C TYR A 400 14.96 -16.15 12.26
N ASN A 401 16.02 -15.51 12.76
CA ASN A 401 15.87 -14.49 13.80
C ASN A 401 15.14 -13.25 13.29
N PRO A 402 14.46 -12.52 14.19
CA PRO A 402 13.93 -11.22 13.87
C PRO A 402 14.99 -10.25 13.42
N VAL A 403 14.56 -9.29 12.60
CA VAL A 403 15.42 -8.22 12.13
C VAL A 403 15.73 -7.25 13.26
N TYR A 404 14.73 -7.00 14.09
CA TYR A 404 14.83 -6.19 15.29
C TYR A 404 13.77 -6.64 16.28
N GLU A 405 14.12 -6.59 17.56
CA GLU A 405 13.24 -6.95 18.67
C GLU A 405 13.40 -5.92 19.80
N TYR A 406 12.33 -5.65 20.53
CA TYR A 406 12.33 -4.72 21.66
C TYR A 406 11.42 -5.21 22.78
N CYS A 407 11.76 -4.88 24.02
CA CYS A 407 11.13 -5.48 25.20
C CYS A 407 9.90 -4.68 25.68
N HIS A 408 8.96 -5.35 26.35
CA HIS A 408 7.82 -4.73 27.06
C HIS A 408 8.25 -3.92 28.29
N SER A 409 9.42 -4.21 28.83
CA SER A 409 10.00 -3.45 29.95
C SER A 409 11.48 -3.18 29.73
N ASP A 410 11.98 -2.11 30.37
CA ASP A 410 13.41 -1.78 30.36
C ASP A 410 14.20 -2.89 31.08
N THR A 411 14.74 -3.81 30.28
CA THR A 411 15.62 -4.88 30.74
C THR A 411 16.89 -4.85 29.93
N ALA A 412 17.99 -5.29 30.53
CA ALA A 412 19.28 -5.41 29.84
C ALA A 412 19.29 -6.48 28.72
N ALA A 413 18.17 -7.18 28.48
CA ALA A 413 18.08 -8.31 27.57
C ALA A 413 17.67 -7.94 26.14
N CYS A 414 16.96 -6.83 25.90
CA CYS A 414 16.52 -6.40 24.56
C CYS A 414 17.05 -5.00 24.19
N ALA A 415 16.77 -4.57 22.94
CA ALA A 415 17.14 -3.27 22.39
C ALA A 415 16.62 -2.06 23.21
N SER A 416 17.12 -0.86 22.92
CA SER A 416 16.89 0.38 23.68
C SER A 416 15.48 0.98 23.61
N VAL A 417 14.56 0.34 22.89
CA VAL A 417 13.16 0.75 22.76
C VAL A 417 12.31 -0.10 23.71
N VAL A 418 11.27 0.49 24.29
CA VAL A 418 10.26 -0.22 25.08
C VAL A 418 8.89 -0.02 24.45
N GLY A 419 8.12 -1.09 24.31
CA GLY A 419 6.73 -1.07 23.87
C GLY A 419 6.09 -2.45 23.95
N GLU A 420 4.78 -2.53 23.70
CA GLU A 420 3.95 -3.67 24.11
C GLU A 420 3.07 -4.23 22.98
N CYS A 421 3.05 -3.60 21.80
CA CYS A 421 2.22 -4.09 20.69
C CYS A 421 2.67 -3.49 19.35
N ILE A 422 3.65 -4.11 18.69
CA ILE A 422 4.10 -3.69 17.37
C ILE A 422 3.03 -3.95 16.32
N ILE A 423 2.62 -2.91 15.60
CA ILE A 423 1.62 -3.09 14.53
C ILE A 423 2.25 -3.28 13.15
N GLY A 424 3.57 -3.15 13.02
CA GLY A 424 4.26 -3.13 11.72
C GLY A 424 4.19 -1.77 11.02
N GLY A 425 4.60 -1.74 9.75
CA GLY A 425 4.94 -0.47 9.11
C GLY A 425 5.31 -0.58 7.62
N TYR A 426 5.99 0.44 7.09
CA TYR A 426 6.45 0.54 5.70
C TYR A 426 7.91 0.96 5.63
N VAL A 427 8.64 0.47 4.63
CA VAL A 427 9.93 1.09 4.27
C VAL A 427 9.65 2.42 3.58
N TYR A 428 10.12 3.53 4.16
CA TYR A 428 9.94 4.85 3.57
C TYR A 428 10.71 4.98 2.26
N ARG A 429 9.97 5.26 1.17
CA ARG A 429 10.49 5.50 -0.17
C ARG A 429 10.07 6.86 -0.74
N GLY A 430 9.40 7.68 0.07
CA GLY A 430 8.96 9.03 -0.29
C GLY A 430 10.12 10.01 -0.49
N SER A 431 9.81 11.13 -1.11
CA SER A 431 10.78 12.18 -1.43
C SER A 431 10.64 13.41 -0.54
N LEU A 432 9.47 13.64 0.07
CA LEU A 432 9.19 14.83 0.87
C LEU A 432 10.00 14.90 2.16
N HIS A 433 10.32 13.74 2.74
CA HIS A 433 11.03 13.59 4.01
C HIS A 433 12.25 12.68 3.88
N SER A 434 12.81 12.52 2.68
CA SER A 434 13.98 11.66 2.45
C SER A 434 15.21 12.08 3.27
N ASP A 435 15.36 13.38 3.55
CA ASP A 435 16.44 13.91 4.38
C ASP A 435 16.30 13.52 5.86
N THR A 436 15.07 13.30 6.33
CA THR A 436 14.76 12.96 7.72
C THR A 436 14.74 11.45 7.92
N TYR A 437 14.09 10.73 7.02
CA TYR A 437 13.84 9.30 7.20
C TYR A 437 14.85 8.44 6.46
N GLY A 438 15.35 8.89 5.31
CA GLY A 438 16.15 8.06 4.41
C GLY A 438 15.42 6.77 4.03
N VAL A 439 16.17 5.68 3.82
CA VAL A 439 15.60 4.34 3.64
C VAL A 439 15.50 3.68 5.02
N SER A 440 14.33 3.80 5.64
CA SER A 440 14.05 3.28 6.97
C SER A 440 12.69 2.61 7.05
N TYR A 441 12.57 1.62 7.90
CA TYR A 441 11.29 0.99 8.22
C TYR A 441 10.59 1.83 9.28
N ILE A 442 9.48 2.46 8.92
CA ILE A 442 8.65 3.27 9.81
C ILE A 442 7.50 2.40 10.29
N PHE A 443 7.43 2.16 11.59
CA PHE A 443 6.44 1.30 12.24
C PHE A 443 5.85 1.99 13.46
N ALA A 444 4.81 1.40 14.04
CA ALA A 444 4.18 1.93 15.24
C ALA A 444 3.99 0.86 16.31
N ASP A 445 3.81 1.34 17.53
CA ASP A 445 3.38 0.55 18.68
C ASP A 445 1.99 1.03 19.12
N TYR A 446 1.02 0.12 19.16
CA TYR A 446 -0.38 0.42 19.46
C TYR A 446 -0.56 0.89 20.90
N MET A 447 0.12 0.23 21.85
CA MET A 447 -0.07 0.44 23.28
C MET A 447 0.69 1.68 23.78
N GLN A 448 1.88 1.92 23.24
CA GLN A 448 2.65 3.14 23.51
C GLN A 448 2.20 4.34 22.68
N GLU A 449 1.29 4.12 21.72
CA GLU A 449 0.79 5.15 20.79
C GLU A 449 1.92 5.88 20.06
N SER A 450 3.01 5.18 19.79
CA SER A 450 4.28 5.74 19.33
C SER A 450 4.58 5.33 17.89
N ILE A 451 5.36 6.15 17.19
CA ILE A 451 5.86 5.86 15.85
C ILE A 451 7.37 5.80 15.94
N LEU A 452 7.97 4.79 15.33
CA LEU A 452 9.39 4.52 15.38
C LEU A 452 9.98 4.41 13.98
N ARG A 453 11.27 4.64 13.91
CA ARG A 453 12.09 4.52 12.71
C ARG A 453 13.18 3.49 12.97
N ALA A 454 13.13 2.37 12.25
CA ALA A 454 14.23 1.39 12.20
C ALA A 454 15.12 1.63 10.99
N PHE A 455 16.43 1.57 11.20
CA PHE A 455 17.44 1.84 10.19
C PHE A 455 18.69 0.99 10.41
N LYS A 456 19.50 0.86 9.36
CA LYS A 456 20.82 0.24 9.45
C LYS A 456 21.87 1.28 9.83
N GLU A 457 22.60 1.01 10.90
CA GLU A 457 23.70 1.86 11.37
C GLU A 457 24.82 1.95 10.32
N PRO A 458 25.26 3.17 9.96
CA PRO A 458 26.38 3.35 9.04
C PRO A 458 27.64 2.64 9.54
N GLY A 459 28.25 1.83 8.67
CA GLY A 459 29.52 1.13 8.94
C GLY A 459 29.36 -0.27 9.55
N THR A 460 28.46 -0.47 10.51
CA THR A 460 28.20 -1.80 11.08
C THR A 460 27.14 -2.58 10.31
N GLY A 461 26.16 -1.88 9.72
CA GLY A 461 25.00 -2.48 9.07
C GLY A 461 24.02 -3.15 10.03
N ALA A 462 24.23 -3.00 11.35
CA ALA A 462 23.31 -3.50 12.37
C ALA A 462 22.01 -2.70 12.34
N TRP A 463 20.89 -3.37 12.62
CA TRP A 463 19.61 -2.70 12.76
C TRP A 463 19.52 -2.01 14.11
N ASN A 464 19.00 -0.78 14.09
CA ASN A 464 18.67 0.00 15.28
C ASN A 464 17.31 0.68 15.07
N ALA A 465 16.64 1.07 16.14
CA ALA A 465 15.38 1.80 16.07
C ALA A 465 15.35 2.95 17.08
N GLU A 466 14.69 4.03 16.69
CA GLU A 466 14.51 5.22 17.52
C GLU A 466 13.07 5.74 17.41
N PRO A 467 12.53 6.37 18.47
CA PRO A 467 11.23 7.03 18.41
C PRO A 467 11.24 8.19 17.40
N LEU A 468 10.30 8.18 16.47
CA LEU A 468 10.00 9.30 15.58
C LEU A 468 8.92 10.21 16.16
N VAL A 469 7.91 9.61 16.79
CA VAL A 469 6.88 10.32 17.58
C VAL A 469 6.74 9.54 18.87
N ALA A 470 7.11 10.16 19.99
CA ALA A 470 7.14 9.49 21.29
C ALA A 470 5.74 9.03 21.75
N THR A 471 4.72 9.86 21.50
CA THR A 471 3.32 9.48 21.68
C THR A 471 2.44 10.38 20.82
N THR A 472 1.41 9.80 20.23
CA THR A 472 0.39 10.52 19.49
C THR A 472 -0.78 10.95 20.38
N GLY A 473 -0.94 10.32 21.56
CA GLY A 473 -2.08 10.50 22.46
C GLY A 473 -3.36 9.81 21.99
N TRP A 474 -3.26 8.94 20.99
CA TRP A 474 -4.36 8.13 20.47
C TRP A 474 -3.83 6.83 19.85
N SER A 475 -4.63 5.76 19.89
CA SER A 475 -4.20 4.47 19.37
C SER A 475 -4.03 4.49 17.84
N ILE A 476 -2.96 3.85 17.37
CA ILE A 476 -2.62 3.72 15.95
C ILE A 476 -2.96 2.30 15.50
N SER A 477 -3.85 2.11 14.52
CA SER A 477 -4.19 0.77 14.04
C SER A 477 -3.40 0.32 12.81
N SER A 478 -2.91 1.28 12.01
CA SER A 478 -2.24 0.99 10.74
C SER A 478 -1.46 2.21 10.24
N LEU A 479 -0.53 1.96 9.32
CA LEU A 479 0.07 2.97 8.45
C LEU A 479 -0.44 2.76 7.02
N ALA A 480 -0.31 3.78 6.18
CA ALA A 480 -0.67 3.74 4.77
C ALA A 480 0.36 4.46 3.90
N GLU A 481 0.50 4.03 2.66
CA GLU A 481 1.39 4.63 1.66
C GLU A 481 0.58 5.14 0.47
N ASP A 482 0.87 6.36 -0.01
CA ASP A 482 0.28 6.90 -1.23
C ASP A 482 1.11 6.59 -2.50
N ARG A 483 0.64 7.06 -3.67
CA ARG A 483 1.33 6.83 -4.95
C ARG A 483 2.70 7.53 -5.05
N ASP A 484 2.96 8.51 -4.19
CA ASP A 484 4.24 9.23 -4.13
C ASP A 484 5.17 8.65 -3.05
N ARG A 485 4.78 7.50 -2.47
CA ARG A 485 5.50 6.80 -1.40
C ARG A 485 5.59 7.61 -0.10
N GLU A 486 4.71 8.60 0.05
CA GLU A 486 4.54 9.30 1.31
C GLU A 486 3.67 8.49 2.26
N LEU A 487 4.02 8.54 3.54
CA LEU A 487 3.41 7.71 4.56
C LEU A 487 2.44 8.49 5.43
N TYR A 488 1.40 7.79 5.84
CA TYR A 488 0.31 8.26 6.67
C TYR A 488 0.05 7.29 7.81
N VAL A 489 -0.49 7.82 8.91
CA VAL A 489 -0.81 7.09 10.12
C VAL A 489 -2.32 7.09 10.32
N ILE A 490 -2.90 5.94 10.64
CA ILE A 490 -4.34 5.75 10.82
C ILE A 490 -4.66 5.71 12.30
N GLN A 491 -5.47 6.68 12.74
CA GLN A 491 -6.00 6.70 14.09
C GLN A 491 -7.13 5.68 14.25
N TYR A 492 -7.10 4.95 15.35
CA TYR A 492 -8.18 4.11 15.83
C TYR A 492 -8.95 4.83 16.95
N GLY A 493 -10.28 4.73 16.93
CA GLY A 493 -11.16 5.31 17.96
C GLY A 493 -11.95 6.54 17.53
N VAL A 494 -12.55 7.21 18.51
CA VAL A 494 -13.46 8.34 18.29
C VAL A 494 -12.71 9.52 17.68
N GLY A 495 -13.25 10.10 16.61
CA GLY A 495 -12.62 11.21 15.91
C GLY A 495 -11.55 10.80 14.91
N ALA A 496 -11.48 9.50 14.57
CA ALA A 496 -10.50 8.94 13.65
C ALA A 496 -10.25 9.81 12.41
N ASN A 497 -8.96 9.97 12.12
CA ASN A 497 -8.46 10.63 10.93
C ASN A 497 -7.22 9.88 10.41
N MET A 498 -6.75 10.30 9.25
CA MET A 498 -5.46 9.93 8.70
C MET A 498 -4.50 11.11 8.91
N TYR A 499 -3.25 10.85 9.29
CA TYR A 499 -2.26 11.89 9.60
C TYR A 499 -1.04 11.70 8.71
N ALA A 500 -0.60 12.76 8.03
CA ALA A 500 0.66 12.70 7.27
C ALA A 500 1.85 12.66 8.24
N LEU A 501 2.88 11.86 7.94
CA LEU A 501 4.09 11.84 8.76
C LEU A 501 4.79 13.22 8.76
N PRO A 502 5.37 13.66 9.89
CA PRO A 502 5.95 15.00 10.02
C PRO A 502 7.40 15.08 9.55
N ALA A 503 7.79 16.18 8.91
CA ALA A 503 9.15 16.43 8.42
C ALA A 503 10.25 16.36 9.48
N LYS A 504 9.90 16.52 10.76
CA LYS A 504 10.80 16.37 11.91
C LYS A 504 10.07 15.66 13.04
N ALA A 505 10.77 14.74 13.69
CA ALA A 505 10.40 14.22 15.00
C ALA A 505 10.34 15.39 16.01
N THR A 506 9.30 15.44 16.84
CA THR A 506 9.20 16.36 17.99
C THR A 506 9.41 15.62 19.28
#